data_AF-Q7XBB8-F1
#
_entry.id   AF-Q7XBB8-F1
#
_cell.length_a   1.000
_cell.length_b   1.000
_cell.length_c   1.000
_cell.angle_alpha   90.00
_cell.angle_beta   90.00
_cell.angle_gamma   90.00
#
_symmetry.space_group_name_H-M   'P 1'
#
loop_
_entity.id
_entity.type
_entity.pdbx_description
1 polymer ?
#
loop_
_entity_poly.entity_id
_entity_poly.type
_entity_poly.pdbx_seq_one_letter_code
_entity_poly.pdbx_strand_id
1 'polypeptide(L)' 'PRRGQEAFDECCRELRIVDEQCRCELLAEIAREEQRQARGQQGRQMQQRARDLPSMCGIRPQRCDF' A
#
# COMPACT_ATOMS: atom_id res chain seq x y z
N PRO A 1 19.18 6.60 6.09
CA PRO A 1 18.70 5.48 5.25
C PRO A 1 18.07 4.29 6.00
N ARG A 2 18.37 4.02 7.30
CA ARG A 2 17.82 2.86 8.02
C ARG A 2 16.34 2.99 8.46
N ARG A 3 15.94 4.18 8.93
CA ARG A 3 14.56 4.43 9.40
C ARG A 3 13.46 4.17 8.37
N GLY A 4 13.76 4.35 7.08
CA GLY A 4 12.79 4.13 6.00
C GLY A 4 12.54 2.65 5.70
N GLN A 5 13.55 1.80 5.88
CA GLN A 5 13.39 0.35 5.76
C GLN A 5 12.64 -0.21 6.98
N GLU A 6 12.98 0.24 8.18
CA GLU A 6 12.31 -0.19 9.41
C GLU A 6 10.80 0.10 9.38
N ALA A 7 10.41 1.31 8.93
CA ALA A 7 9.01 1.69 8.76
C ALA A 7 8.30 0.89 7.65
N PHE A 8 9.01 0.56 6.56
CA PHE A 8 8.45 -0.25 5.48
C PHE A 8 8.23 -1.70 5.93
N ASP A 9 9.18 -2.28 6.65
CA ASP A 9 9.06 -3.63 7.20
C ASP A 9 7.90 -3.71 8.20
N GLU A 10 7.68 -2.66 8.98
CA GLU A 10 6.52 -2.55 9.87
C GLU A 10 5.20 -2.50 9.10
N CYS A 11 5.09 -1.64 8.09
CA CYS A 11 3.92 -1.59 7.21
C CYS A 11 3.61 -2.95 6.58
N CYS A 12 4.62 -3.68 6.11
CA CYS A 12 4.42 -5.03 5.57
C CYS A 12 3.98 -6.05 6.63
N ARG A 13 4.41 -5.92 7.89
CA ARG A 13 3.91 -6.76 9.00
C ARG A 13 2.43 -6.47 9.28
N GLU A 14 2.05 -5.20 9.34
CA GLU A 14 0.66 -4.79 9.53
C GLU A 14 -0.24 -5.27 8.38
N LEU A 15 0.22 -5.15 7.13
CA LEU A 15 -0.57 -5.60 5.99
C LEU A 15 -0.70 -7.13 5.94
N ARG A 16 0.27 -7.89 6.46
CA ARG A 16 0.24 -9.36 6.49
C ARG A 16 -0.81 -9.90 7.45
N ILE A 17 -1.04 -9.22 8.59
CA ILE A 17 -2.06 -9.65 9.57
C ILE A 17 -3.49 -9.36 9.11
N VAL A 18 -3.67 -8.45 8.15
CA VAL A 18 -4.96 -8.22 7.50
C VAL A 18 -5.33 -9.44 6.69
N ASP A 19 -6.58 -9.87 6.82
CA ASP A 19 -7.15 -10.96 6.04
C ASP A 19 -6.93 -10.72 4.54
N GLU A 20 -6.53 -11.77 3.83
CA GLU A 20 -6.20 -11.68 2.40
C GLU A 20 -7.32 -11.03 1.58
N GLN A 21 -8.57 -11.31 1.94
CA GLN A 21 -9.79 -10.81 1.32
C GLN A 21 -9.93 -9.27 1.46
N CYS A 22 -9.43 -8.71 2.57
CA CYS A 22 -9.61 -7.30 2.94
C CYS A 22 -8.40 -6.43 2.59
N ARG A 23 -7.24 -7.02 2.27
CA ARG A 23 -6.01 -6.28 1.97
C ARG A 23 -6.21 -5.23 0.89
N CYS A 24 -6.89 -5.56 -0.21
CA CYS A 24 -7.11 -4.61 -1.29
C CYS A 24 -8.12 -3.52 -0.96
N GLU A 25 -9.13 -3.82 -0.14
CA GLU A 25 -10.10 -2.83 0.32
C GLU A 25 -9.41 -1.78 1.21
N LEU A 26 -8.65 -2.25 2.20
CA LEU A 26 -7.85 -1.38 3.07
C LEU A 26 -6.88 -0.51 2.27
N LEU A 27 -6.14 -1.10 1.32
CA LEU A 27 -5.20 -0.35 0.49
C LEU A 27 -5.90 0.67 -0.42
N ALA A 28 -7.11 0.38 -0.89
CA ALA A 28 -7.90 1.31 -1.66
C ALA A 28 -8.32 2.52 -0.83
N GLU A 29 -8.71 2.32 0.43
CA GLU A 29 -9.06 3.40 1.35
C GLU A 29 -7.85 4.31 1.64
N ILE A 30 -6.71 3.71 2.02
CA ILE A 30 -5.45 4.44 2.26
C ILE A 30 -5.05 5.23 1.00
N ALA A 31 -5.06 4.59 -0.17
CA ALA A 31 -4.68 5.25 -1.42
C ALA A 31 -5.60 6.41 -1.78
N ARG A 32 -6.91 6.32 -1.49
CA ARG A 32 -7.88 7.41 -1.71
C ARG A 32 -7.62 8.57 -0.75
N GLU A 33 -7.31 8.30 0.51
CA GLU A 33 -6.99 9.34 1.50
C GLU A 33 -5.71 10.09 1.11
N GLU A 34 -4.65 9.36 0.75
CA GLU A 34 -3.38 9.94 0.32
C GLU A 34 -3.52 10.72 -0.98
N GLN A 35 -4.36 10.26 -1.92
CA GLN A 35 -4.63 10.99 -3.15
C GLN A 35 -5.34 12.33 -2.89
N ARG A 36 -6.19 12.43 -1.87
CA ARG A 36 -6.82 13.71 -1.50
C ARG A 36 -5.78 14.73 -1.02
N GLN A 37 -4.72 14.25 -0.38
CA GLN A 37 -3.62 15.08 0.10
C GLN A 37 -2.63 15.42 -1.02
N ALA A 38 -2.36 14.48 -1.94
CA ALA A 38 -1.39 14.63 -3.03
C ALA A 38 -2.06 14.90 -4.39
N ARG A 39 -1.91 16.13 -4.92
CA ARG A 39 -2.48 16.52 -6.22
C ARG A 39 -1.62 16.07 -7.41
N GLY A 40 -2.27 15.82 -8.55
CA GLY A 40 -1.60 15.63 -9.85
C GLY A 40 -0.82 14.32 -9.97
N GLN A 41 0.41 14.40 -10.50
CA GLN A 41 1.24 13.22 -10.78
C GLN A 41 1.64 12.45 -9.50
N GLN A 42 1.82 13.17 -8.39
CA GLN A 42 2.21 12.57 -7.12
C GLN A 42 1.13 11.63 -6.57
N GLY A 43 -0.14 12.05 -6.60
CA GLY A 43 -1.26 11.19 -6.19
C GLY A 43 -1.40 9.94 -7.06
N ARG A 44 -1.15 10.05 -8.38
CA ARG A 44 -1.15 8.89 -9.29
C ARG A 44 -0.04 7.88 -8.96
N GLN A 45 1.17 8.38 -8.66
CA GLN A 45 2.28 7.53 -8.27
C GLN A 45 2.02 6.84 -6.92
N MET A 46 1.38 7.54 -5.98
CA MET A 46 0.97 6.96 -4.69
C MET A 46 -0.01 5.82 -4.88
N GLN A 47 -1.02 5.99 -5.73
CA GLN A 47 -1.98 4.93 -6.05
C GLN A 47 -1.29 3.69 -6.65
N GLN A 48 -0.36 3.89 -7.59
CA GLN A 48 0.38 2.78 -8.18
C GLN A 48 1.17 2.01 -7.13
N ARG A 49 1.88 2.71 -6.24
CA ARG A 49 2.59 2.07 -5.13
C ARG A 49 1.66 1.32 -4.19
N ALA A 50 0.49 1.85 -3.86
CA ALA A 50 -0.47 1.17 -3.01
C ALA A 50 -0.98 -0.13 -3.67
N ARG A 51 -1.21 -0.13 -4.98
CA ARG A 51 -1.62 -1.32 -5.74
C ARG A 51 -0.55 -2.40 -5.77
N ASP A 52 0.72 -2.02 -5.86
CA ASP A 52 1.85 -2.94 -5.93
C ASP A 52 2.42 -3.32 -4.54
N LEU A 53 1.99 -2.64 -3.48
CA LEU A 53 2.46 -2.86 -2.10
C LEU A 53 2.42 -4.32 -1.65
N PRO A 54 1.37 -5.12 -1.96
CA PRO A 54 1.36 -6.53 -1.59
C PRO A 54 2.52 -7.33 -2.20
N SER A 55 2.85 -7.11 -3.49
CA SER A 55 4.02 -7.75 -4.12
C SER A 55 5.33 -7.31 -3.49
N MET A 56 5.44 -6.02 -3.13
CA MET A 56 6.63 -5.50 -2.45
C MET A 56 6.82 -6.14 -1.07
N CYS A 57 5.71 -6.47 -0.38
CA CYS A 57 5.70 -7.16 0.90
C CYS A 57 5.73 -8.70 0.78
N GLY A 58 5.70 -9.26 -0.44
CA GLY A 58 5.68 -10.69 -0.69
C GLY A 58 4.43 -11.41 -0.17
N ILE A 59 3.27 -10.75 -0.20
CA ILE A 59 1.98 -11.29 0.27
C ILE A 59 0.95 -11.36 -0.87
N ARG A 60 -0.12 -12.13 -0.66
CA ARG A 60 -1.23 -12.29 -1.61
C ARG A 60 -2.38 -11.30 -1.29
N PRO A 61 -3.21 -10.92 -2.26
CA PRO A 61 -2.93 -11.00 -3.70
C PRO A 61 -1.69 -10.15 -4.02
N GLN A 62 -0.93 -10.47 -5.07
CA GLN A 62 0.31 -9.72 -5.35
C GLN A 62 0.05 -8.28 -5.83
N ARG A 63 -1.16 -8.00 -6.31
CA ARG A 63 -1.56 -6.68 -6.79
C ARG A 63 -3.02 -6.45 -6.51
N CYS A 64 -3.39 -5.20 -6.27
CA CYS A 64 -4.77 -4.76 -6.13
C CYS A 64 -5.18 -3.89 -7.32
N ASP A 65 -6.40 -4.10 -7.81
CA ASP A 65 -6.96 -3.31 -8.91
C ASP A 65 -8.17 -2.52 -8.38
N PHE A 66 -7.97 -1.23 -8.10
CA PHE A 66 -8.98 -0.27 -7.61
C PHE A 66 -8.75 1.14 -8.14
#